data_AF-A0A949JFE3-F1
#
_entry.id   AF-A0A949JFE3-F1
#
_cell.length_a   1.000
_cell.length_b   1.000
_cell.length_c   1.000
_cell.angle_alpha   90.00
_cell.angle_beta   90.00
_cell.angle_gamma   90.00
#
_symmetry.space_group_name_H-M   'P 1'
#
loop_
_entity.id
_entity.type
_entity.pdbx_description
1 polymer ?
#
loop_
_entity_poly.entity_id
_entity_poly.type
_entity_poly.pdbx_seq_one_letter_code
_entity_poly.pdbx_strand_id
1 'polypeptide(L)'
;WYENPVREGTILYVGKIPYNKEGYEKASTESERNANYCHCPLVRNHFHEISHTFCYCGAGWYRQQWEGILGKPVKIEILNSLLMGDDYCRFAIHLPPESI
;
A
#
# COMPACT_ATOMS: atom_id res chain seq x y z
N TRP A 1 -9.17 -0.54 -4.98
CA TRP A 1 -8.31 -0.76 -3.80
C TRP A 1 -6.91 -1.19 -4.16
N TYR A 2 -6.72 -2.07 -5.14
CA TYR A 2 -5.41 -2.50 -5.64
C TYR A 2 -5.48 -2.76 -7.14
N GLU A 3 -4.31 -2.74 -7.77
CA GLU A 3 -4.08 -3.23 -9.13
C GLU A 3 -4.17 -4.75 -9.17
N ASN A 4 -4.08 -5.35 -10.36
CA ASN A 4 -3.95 -6.80 -10.50
C ASN A 4 -2.61 -7.25 -9.87
N PRO A 5 -2.65 -8.09 -8.81
CA PRO A 5 -1.43 -8.57 -8.19
C PRO A 5 -0.60 -9.42 -9.15
N VAL A 6 0.72 -9.29 -9.09
CA VAL A 6 1.67 -10.09 -9.88
C VAL A 6 2.41 -11.03 -8.94
N ARG A 7 2.48 -12.32 -9.29
CA ARG A 7 3.17 -13.33 -8.49
C ARG A 7 4.45 -13.79 -9.18
N GLU A 8 5.56 -13.79 -8.44
CA GLU A 8 6.86 -14.32 -8.86
C GLU A 8 7.35 -15.29 -7.78
N GLY A 9 7.27 -16.59 -8.05
CA GLY A 9 7.60 -17.62 -7.07
C GLY A 9 6.74 -17.51 -5.80
N THR A 10 7.37 -17.20 -4.67
CA THR A 10 6.72 -17.00 -3.36
C THR A 10 6.41 -15.54 -3.06
N ILE A 11 6.68 -14.61 -3.97
CA ILE A 11 6.45 -13.18 -3.75
C ILE A 11 5.20 -12.75 -4.52
N LEU A 12 4.26 -12.14 -3.81
CA LEU A 12 3.12 -11.47 -4.41
C LEU A 12 3.31 -9.96 -4.34
N TYR A 13 3.40 -9.31 -5.49
CA TYR A 13 3.46 -7.85 -5.60
C TYR A 13 2.05 -7.27 -5.73
N VAL A 14 1.73 -6.30 -4.87
CA VAL A 14 0.43 -5.63 -4.86
C VAL A 14 0.63 -4.12 -4.91
N GLY A 15 0.19 -3.50 -6.01
CA GLY A 15 0.08 -2.05 -6.16
C GLY A 15 -1.27 -1.53 -5.67
N LYS A 16 -1.31 -0.33 -5.10
CA LYS A 16 -2.56 0.39 -4.82
C LYS A 16 -2.96 1.22 -6.05
N ILE A 17 -4.27 1.37 -6.24
CA ILE A 17 -4.83 2.38 -7.14
C ILE A 17 -5.37 3.55 -6.31
N PRO A 18 -5.60 4.74 -6.91
CA PRO A 18 -6.15 5.87 -6.18
C PRO A 18 -7.46 5.52 -5.46
N TYR A 19 -7.60 6.01 -4.23
CA TYR A 19 -8.84 5.90 -3.45
C TYR A 19 -10.01 6.62 -4.14
N ASN A 20 -9.77 7.82 -4.64
CA ASN A 20 -10.69 8.61 -5.45
C ASN A 20 -10.07 8.85 -6.83
N LYS A 21 -10.39 7.97 -7.78
CA LYS A 21 -9.83 8.04 -9.14
C LYS A 21 -10.13 9.37 -9.84
N GLU A 22 -11.38 9.82 -9.81
CA GLU A 22 -11.78 11.06 -10.47
C GLU A 22 -11.09 12.29 -9.85
N GLY A 23 -11.02 12.34 -8.51
CA GLY A 23 -10.30 13.43 -7.83
C GLY A 23 -8.80 13.40 -8.08
N TYR A 24 -8.20 12.21 -8.18
CA TYR A 24 -6.79 12.04 -8.52
C TYR A 24 -6.47 12.54 -9.93
N GLU A 25 -7.34 12.22 -10.91
CA GLU A 25 -7.19 12.66 -12.30
C GLU A 25 -7.40 14.17 -12.49
N LYS A 26 -8.23 14.79 -11.64
CA LYS A 26 -8.51 16.24 -11.67
C LYS A 26 -7.57 17.07 -10.78
N ALA A 27 -6.73 16.43 -9.98
CA ALA A 27 -5.85 17.12 -9.04
C ALA A 27 -4.86 18.04 -9.79
N SER A 28 -4.73 19.28 -9.32
CA SER A 28 -3.83 20.28 -9.91
C SER A 28 -2.57 20.49 -9.07
N THR A 29 -2.55 19.94 -7.85
CA THR A 29 -1.39 19.98 -6.95
C THR A 29 -0.98 18.59 -6.48
N GLU A 30 0.27 18.43 -6.04
CA GLU A 30 0.74 17.18 -5.44
C GLU A 30 -0.04 16.83 -4.16
N SER A 31 -0.35 17.82 -3.32
CA SER A 31 -1.12 17.59 -2.10
C SER A 31 -2.52 17.05 -2.41
N GLU A 32 -3.22 17.63 -3.39
CA GLU A 32 -4.51 17.11 -3.87
C GLU A 32 -4.37 15.70 -4.46
N ARG A 33 -3.31 15.45 -5.23
CA ARG A 33 -3.04 14.14 -5.82
C ARG A 33 -2.86 13.08 -4.73
N ASN A 34 -2.03 13.36 -3.73
CA ASN A 34 -1.77 12.47 -2.59
C ASN A 34 -3.03 12.23 -1.75
N ALA A 35 -3.82 13.28 -1.50
CA ALA A 35 -5.08 13.18 -0.77
C ALA A 35 -6.14 12.34 -1.51
N ASN A 36 -6.14 12.35 -2.84
CA ASN A 36 -7.05 11.52 -3.64
C ASN A 36 -6.51 10.10 -3.89
N TYR A 37 -5.20 9.87 -3.74
CA TYR A 37 -4.60 8.56 -3.88
C TYR A 37 -4.73 7.72 -2.60
N CYS A 38 -4.37 8.28 -1.44
CA CYS A 38 -4.21 7.52 -0.22
C CYS A 38 -5.54 7.00 0.36
N HIS A 39 -5.60 5.71 0.68
CA HIS A 39 -6.80 5.10 1.28
C HIS A 39 -6.96 5.41 2.78
N CYS A 40 -5.90 5.86 3.46
CA CYS A 40 -5.96 6.16 4.90
C CYS A 40 -6.47 7.59 5.13
N PRO A 41 -7.62 7.79 5.81
CA PRO A 41 -8.13 9.13 6.12
C PRO A 41 -7.15 9.96 6.97
N LEU A 42 -6.41 9.32 7.88
CA LEU A 42 -5.42 10.02 8.72
C LEU A 42 -4.29 10.61 7.87
N VAL A 43 -3.75 9.83 6.94
CA VAL A 43 -2.71 10.31 6.02
C VAL A 43 -3.25 11.39 5.09
N ARG A 44 -4.49 11.25 4.59
CA ARG A 44 -5.11 12.28 3.74
C ARG A 44 -5.26 13.63 4.43
N ASN A 45 -5.63 13.61 5.71
CA ASN A 45 -5.91 14.84 6.48
C ASN A 45 -4.66 15.46 7.11
N HIS A 46 -3.60 14.68 7.32
CA HIS A 46 -2.40 15.09 8.06
C HIS A 46 -1.10 14.72 7.32
N PHE A 47 -1.12 14.74 5.98
CA PHE A 47 -0.03 14.22 5.15
C PHE A 47 1.35 14.79 5.53
N HIS A 48 1.42 16.09 5.82
CA HIS A 48 2.67 16.78 6.16
C HIS A 48 3.02 16.74 7.66
N GLU A 49 2.12 16.24 8.50
CA GLU A 49 2.29 16.19 9.96
C GLU A 49 2.53 14.77 10.48
N ILE A 50 2.31 13.76 9.63
CA ILE A 50 2.41 12.36 10.00
C ILE A 50 3.78 11.79 9.66
N SER A 51 4.30 10.94 10.56
CA SER A 51 5.58 10.25 10.33
C SER A 51 5.53 9.40 9.07
N HIS A 52 6.60 9.38 8.28
CA HIS A 52 6.72 8.51 7.11
C HIS A 52 6.61 7.01 7.46
N THR A 53 6.97 6.65 8.70
CA THR A 53 6.82 5.27 9.22
C THR A 53 5.36 4.86 9.42
N PHE A 54 4.40 5.79 9.38
CA PHE A 54 3.00 5.47 9.58
C PHE A 54 2.45 4.48 8.53
N CYS A 55 3.03 4.45 7.32
CA CYS A 55 2.66 3.50 6.28
C CYS A 55 2.92 2.03 6.64
N TYR A 56 3.69 1.73 7.69
CA TYR A 56 3.75 0.37 8.27
C TYR A 56 2.38 -0.11 8.77
N CYS A 57 1.44 0.78 9.09
CA CYS A 57 0.04 0.42 9.34
C CYS A 57 -0.59 -0.26 8.10
N GLY A 58 -0.31 0.24 6.90
CA GLY A 58 -0.78 -0.36 5.65
C GLY A 58 -0.15 -1.73 5.39
N ALA A 59 1.14 -1.90 5.73
CA ALA A 59 1.79 -3.20 5.71
C ALA A 59 1.16 -4.18 6.71
N GLY A 60 0.81 -3.72 7.91
CA GLY A 60 0.11 -4.49 8.93
C GLY A 60 -1.26 -5.00 8.46
N TRP A 61 -2.00 -4.21 7.66
CA TRP A 61 -3.25 -4.65 7.05
C TRP A 61 -3.04 -5.86 6.15
N TYR A 62 -2.05 -5.82 5.24
CA TYR A 62 -1.73 -6.98 4.40
C TYR A 62 -1.29 -8.18 5.23
N ARG A 63 -0.43 -7.98 6.22
CA ARG A 63 0.02 -9.06 7.11
C ARG A 63 -1.17 -9.75 7.76
N GLN A 64 -2.09 -9.00 8.37
CA GLN A 64 -3.28 -9.55 9.01
C GLN A 64 -4.12 -10.42 8.05
N GLN A 65 -4.35 -9.94 6.83
CA GLN A 65 -5.14 -10.68 5.84
C GLN A 65 -4.44 -12.00 5.46
N TRP A 66 -3.16 -11.94 5.11
CA TRP A 66 -2.43 -13.10 4.60
C TRP A 66 -2.09 -14.12 5.69
N GLU A 67 -1.73 -13.69 6.90
CA GLU A 67 -1.55 -14.60 8.03
C GLU A 67 -2.88 -15.27 8.42
N GLY A 68 -3.99 -14.53 8.33
CA GLY A 68 -5.33 -15.09 8.57
C GLY A 68 -5.72 -16.15 7.53
N ILE A 69 -5.38 -15.94 6.25
CA ILE A 69 -5.66 -16.89 5.15
C ILE A 69 -4.76 -18.13 5.24
N LEU A 70 -3.47 -17.94 5.51
CA LEU A 70 -2.47 -19.02 5.43
C LEU A 70 -2.26 -19.75 6.76
N GLY A 71 -2.68 -19.17 7.88
CA GLY A 71 -2.39 -19.68 9.22
C GLY A 71 -0.89 -19.68 9.56
N LYS A 72 -0.09 -18.92 8.82
CA LYS A 72 1.38 -18.87 8.92
C LYS A 72 1.86 -17.43 8.83
N PRO A 73 2.98 -17.08 9.49
CA PRO A 73 3.56 -15.75 9.40
C PRO A 73 3.94 -15.39 7.97
N VAL A 74 3.76 -14.11 7.60
CA VAL A 74 4.26 -13.56 6.33
C VAL A 74 5.06 -12.29 6.58
N LYS A 75 6.05 -12.03 5.72
CA LYS A 75 6.76 -10.75 5.71
C LYS A 75 6.11 -9.84 4.66
N ILE A 76 5.82 -8.60 5.07
CA ILE A 76 5.37 -7.54 4.18
C ILE A 76 6.51 -6.53 4.03
N GLU A 77 6.89 -6.25 2.80
CA GLU A 77 7.87 -5.25 2.45
C GLU A 77 7.18 -4.11 1.71
N ILE A 78 7.45 -2.88 2.15
CA ILE A 78 6.98 -1.67 1.48
C ILE A 78 8.02 -1.35 0.41
N LEU A 79 7.63 -1.45 -0.86
CA LEU A 79 8.51 -1.14 -1.99
C LEU A 79 8.43 0.35 -2.37
N ASN A 80 7.21 0.89 -2.34
CA ASN A 80 6.93 2.29 -2.62
C ASN A 80 5.83 2.79 -1.67
N SER A 81 5.89 4.05 -1.29
CA SER A 81 4.92 4.71 -0.42
C SER A 81 4.84 6.21 -0.70
N LEU A 82 3.61 6.74 -0.79
CA LEU A 82 3.40 8.19 -0.89
C LEU A 82 4.09 8.97 0.23
N LEU A 83 4.03 8.49 1.47
CA LEU A 83 4.68 9.15 2.61
C LEU A 83 6.22 9.07 2.55
N MET A 84 6.78 8.26 1.66
CA MET A 84 8.23 8.19 1.42
C MET A 84 8.63 8.98 0.16
N GLY A 85 7.70 9.71 -0.47
CA GLY A 85 7.93 10.54 -1.65
C GLY A 85 7.72 9.84 -2.99
N ASP A 86 7.20 8.60 -3.00
CA ASP A 86 6.81 7.92 -4.24
C ASP A 86 5.46 8.44 -4.76
N ASP A 87 5.18 8.26 -6.06
CA ASP A 87 3.88 8.61 -6.66
C ASP A 87 2.81 7.51 -6.47
N TYR A 88 3.20 6.33 -5.99
CA TYR A 88 2.31 5.20 -5.78
C TYR A 88 2.78 4.33 -4.61
N CYS A 89 1.86 3.51 -4.08
CA CYS A 89 2.16 2.55 -3.03
C CYS A 89 2.23 1.14 -3.61
N ARG A 90 3.32 0.41 -3.32
CA ARG A 90 3.50 -0.98 -3.72
C ARG A 90 4.08 -1.79 -2.58
N PHE A 91 3.61 -3.03 -2.45
CA PHE A 91 4.01 -3.94 -1.38
C PHE A 91 4.46 -5.28 -2.00
N ALA A 92 5.48 -5.89 -1.41
CA ALA A 92 5.83 -7.29 -1.65
C ALA A 92 5.38 -8.12 -0.44
N ILE A 93 4.57 -9.14 -0.70
CA ILE A 93 4.09 -10.09 0.29
C ILE A 93 4.88 -11.36 0.09
N HIS A 94 5.76 -11.67 1.04
CA HIS A 94 6.59 -12.85 1.03
C HIS A 94 5.79 -14.02 1.62
N LEU A 95 5.30 -14.90 0.76
CA LEU A 95 4.55 -16.09 1.13
C LEU A 95 5.49 -17.19 1.66
N PRO A 96 4.99 -18.12 2.50
CA PRO A 96 5.77 -19.28 2.94
C PRO A 96 6.30 -20.12 1.76
N PRO A 97 7.50 -20.70 1.84
CA PRO A 97 8.13 -21.49 0.77
C PRO A 97 7.25 -22.59 0.17
N GLU A 98 6.40 -23.20 0.99
CA GLU A 98 5.44 -24.24 0.63
C GLU A 98 4.22 -23.74 -0.15
N SER A 99 4.11 -22.43 -0.40
CA SER A 99 2.98 -21.84 -1.13
C SER A 99 3.13 -21.88 -2.65
N ILE A 100 4.22 -22.46 -3.18
CA ILE A 100 4.56 -22.57 -4.61
C ILE A 100 3.57 -23.48 -5.33
#